data_AF-A0AAD7A9M6-F1
#
_entry.id   AF-A0AAD7A9M6-F1
#
_cell.length_a   1.000
_cell.length_b   1.000
_cell.length_c   1.000
_cell.angle_alpha   90.00
_cell.angle_beta   90.00
_cell.angle_gamma   90.00
#
_symmetry.space_group_name_H-M   'P 1'
#
loop_
_entity.id
_entity.type
_entity.pdbx_description
1 polymer ?
#
loop_
_entity_poly.entity_id
_entity_poly.type
_entity_poly.pdbx_seq_one_letter_code
_entity_poly.pdbx_strand_id
1 'polypeptide(L)'
;MSAAHSTPGQFTTRKKACLKCSEAKARCSLQRPMCSRCQGRGLECHWFNPDSPDTNGASAVIDYAAVGESNTSFPASVLAVEELRYSSTPIEPSPTTLESARIGSRWMDALIPPPGRIAKTFTSQTIQYISRILKSYAKTIVKDDALPPIVHLFQPAAPRQLLVNCRTLLRMWENRAPGSESLVRETILREMNRLFEEHHNYDHITLLSACQAYLLYSMYMFFCTDPDTRAMIDTATMINLQELASAMSLTGLYPSGMQERPLPDWESWIVAEAKRRTLYIMYSFDHVFNYYHDTTSYIGTELGHLPLPAHKGLWAATTENSWKTEYERFTREWPSEAPRLEDLWPQEAEVVVKERRERADRWVESADEFGMFMFAMSNMIFGS
;
A
#
# COMPACT_ATOMS: atom_id res chain seq x y z
N MET A 1 -10.68 50.94 41.42
CA MET A 1 -9.94 51.65 40.36
C MET A 1 -8.72 50.83 39.99
N SER A 2 -8.37 50.47 38.77
CA SER A 2 -9.04 50.26 37.49
C SER A 2 -8.06 49.37 36.72
N ALA A 3 -8.56 48.38 35.99
CA ALA A 3 -7.74 47.51 35.15
C ALA A 3 -7.06 48.30 34.02
N ALA A 4 -5.82 47.90 33.68
CA ALA A 4 -5.16 48.29 32.45
C ALA A 4 -4.72 47.02 31.71
N HIS A 5 -5.40 46.76 30.59
CA HIS A 5 -5.07 45.74 29.61
C HIS A 5 -3.82 46.16 28.81
N SER A 6 -2.83 45.28 28.72
CA SER A 6 -1.70 45.40 27.80
C SER A 6 -1.90 44.48 26.60
N THR A 7 -1.99 45.08 25.41
CA THR A 7 -2.20 44.43 24.10
C THR A 7 -0.93 43.69 23.63
N PRO A 8 -0.99 42.45 23.15
CA PRO A 8 0.17 41.78 22.55
C PRO A 8 0.50 42.35 21.16
N GLY A 9 1.79 42.57 20.91
CA GLY A 9 2.33 43.20 19.71
C GLY A 9 2.04 42.44 18.41
N GLN A 10 1.73 43.22 17.37
CA GLN A 10 1.58 42.76 15.99
C GLN A 10 2.89 42.18 15.44
N PHE A 11 2.87 40.92 15.04
CA PHE A 11 3.91 40.32 14.21
C PHE A 11 3.83 40.90 12.80
N THR A 12 4.72 41.84 12.46
CA THR A 12 4.82 42.36 11.10
C THR A 12 5.40 41.30 10.17
N THR A 13 4.61 40.81 9.22
CA THR A 13 5.05 39.91 8.16
C THR A 13 6.19 40.54 7.35
N ARG A 14 7.27 39.78 7.16
CA ARG A 14 8.48 40.26 6.44
C ARG A 14 8.08 40.64 5.00
N LYS A 15 8.17 41.92 4.64
CA LYS A 15 7.81 42.42 3.30
C LYS A 15 8.72 41.77 2.24
N LYS A 16 8.14 41.00 1.31
CA LYS A 16 8.84 40.35 0.18
C LYS A 16 9.17 41.38 -0.92
N ALA A 17 10.24 41.15 -1.67
CA ALA A 17 10.60 41.93 -2.87
C ALA A 17 9.59 41.72 -4.01
N CYS A 18 9.50 42.67 -4.96
CA CYS A 18 8.64 42.55 -6.15
C CYS A 18 9.16 41.46 -7.11
N LEU A 19 8.29 40.94 -7.98
CA LEU A 19 8.59 39.84 -8.90
C LEU A 19 9.80 40.15 -9.80
N LYS A 20 9.85 41.33 -10.43
CA LYS A 20 10.96 41.73 -11.31
C LYS A 20 12.29 41.95 -10.60
N CYS A 21 12.28 42.24 -9.29
CA CYS A 21 13.51 42.26 -8.51
C CYS A 21 13.92 40.86 -8.05
N SER A 22 12.95 39.98 -7.75
CA SER A 22 13.20 38.58 -7.40
C SER A 22 13.80 37.81 -8.58
N GLU A 23 13.18 37.90 -9.77
CA GLU A 23 13.67 37.29 -11.02
C GLU A 23 15.09 37.75 -11.36
N ALA A 24 15.35 39.06 -11.22
CA ALA A 24 16.65 39.63 -11.53
C ALA A 24 17.68 39.48 -10.39
N LYS A 25 17.33 38.80 -9.29
CA LYS A 25 18.15 38.68 -8.05
C LYS A 25 18.74 40.03 -7.59
N ALA A 26 17.96 41.10 -7.72
CA ALA A 26 18.38 42.47 -7.47
C ALA A 26 17.69 43.05 -6.22
N ARG A 27 18.35 44.03 -5.57
CA ARG A 27 17.80 44.71 -4.39
C ARG A 27 16.52 45.48 -4.76
N CYS A 28 15.45 45.27 -3.98
CA CYS A 28 14.17 45.97 -4.14
C CYS A 28 13.99 47.02 -3.03
N SER A 29 13.52 48.23 -3.37
CA SER A 29 13.27 49.29 -2.37
C SER A 29 11.96 49.15 -1.61
N LEU A 30 11.12 48.15 -1.93
CA LEU A 30 9.86 47.84 -1.24
C LEU A 30 8.82 48.98 -1.20
N GLN A 31 9.02 50.05 -1.98
CA GLN A 31 8.07 51.14 -2.15
C GLN A 31 6.89 50.68 -3.01
N ARG A 32 5.67 51.06 -2.61
CA ARG A 32 4.43 50.84 -3.35
C ARG A 32 3.90 52.17 -3.88
N PRO A 33 3.30 52.22 -5.07
CA PRO A 33 2.93 51.09 -5.95
C PRO A 33 4.11 50.47 -6.73
N MET A 34 5.17 51.22 -7.00
CA MET A 34 6.36 50.75 -7.74
C MET A 34 7.65 50.94 -6.96
N CYS A 35 8.59 49.99 -7.06
CA CYS A 35 9.92 50.16 -6.49
C CYS A 35 10.82 51.02 -7.38
N SER A 36 11.77 51.75 -6.75
CA SER A 36 12.71 52.66 -7.40
C SER A 36 13.45 52.05 -8.60
N ARG A 37 13.87 50.78 -8.50
CA ARG A 37 14.53 50.06 -9.61
C ARG A 37 13.60 49.84 -10.80
N CYS A 38 12.37 49.41 -10.55
CA CYS A 38 11.40 49.18 -11.63
C CYS A 38 10.99 50.50 -12.27
N GLN A 39 10.81 51.56 -11.47
CA GLN A 39 10.53 52.90 -11.97
C GLN A 39 11.69 53.43 -12.84
N GLY A 40 12.93 53.34 -12.37
CA GLY A 40 14.10 53.82 -13.11
C GLY A 40 14.42 53.02 -14.39
N ARG A 41 13.91 51.80 -14.50
CA ARG A 41 14.08 50.93 -15.69
C ARG A 41 12.84 50.82 -16.56
N GLY A 42 11.74 51.52 -16.23
CA GLY A 42 10.47 51.40 -16.94
C GLY A 42 9.88 49.98 -16.91
N LEU A 43 10.12 49.22 -15.84
CA LEU A 43 9.60 47.86 -15.68
C LEU A 43 8.26 47.87 -14.95
N GLU A 44 7.35 47.00 -15.37
CA GLU A 44 6.07 46.79 -14.71
C GLU A 44 6.27 46.09 -13.34
N CYS A 45 5.95 46.78 -12.26
CA CYS A 45 6.31 46.37 -10.90
C CYS A 45 5.18 45.59 -10.22
N HIS A 46 5.15 44.27 -10.41
CA HIS A 46 4.14 43.41 -9.79
C HIS A 46 4.57 42.78 -8.47
N TRP A 47 3.63 42.70 -7.53
CA TRP A 47 3.79 42.06 -6.22
C TRP A 47 2.93 40.78 -6.21
N PHE A 48 3.48 39.70 -5.66
CA PHE A 48 2.75 38.42 -5.57
C PHE A 48 1.45 38.58 -4.76
N ASN A 49 0.32 38.18 -5.36
CA ASN A 49 -0.98 38.09 -4.71
C ASN A 49 -1.46 36.63 -4.78
N PRO A 50 -1.70 35.93 -3.66
CA PRO A 50 -2.07 34.50 -3.67
C PRO A 50 -3.47 34.19 -4.24
N ASP A 51 -4.35 35.19 -4.39
CA ASP A 51 -5.78 34.98 -4.65
C ASP A 51 -6.24 35.28 -6.10
N SER A 52 -5.44 34.97 -7.12
CA SER A 52 -5.91 35.06 -8.52
C SER A 52 -5.76 33.71 -9.25
N PRO A 53 -6.86 33.13 -9.76
CA PRO A 53 -6.79 31.98 -10.64
C PRO A 53 -6.57 32.47 -12.08
N ASP A 54 -5.45 32.08 -12.70
CA ASP A 54 -5.46 31.54 -14.07
C ASP A 54 -4.05 31.27 -14.65
N THR A 55 -3.94 30.04 -15.16
CA THR A 55 -3.16 29.54 -16.32
C THR A 55 -1.62 29.62 -16.43
N ASN A 56 -1.10 28.43 -16.75
CA ASN A 56 0.08 28.10 -17.55
C ASN A 56 1.49 28.22 -16.95
N GLY A 57 2.04 27.04 -16.61
CA GLY A 57 3.34 26.58 -17.11
C GLY A 57 4.60 27.22 -16.51
N ALA A 58 5.14 26.57 -15.48
CA ALA A 58 6.57 26.21 -15.32
C ALA A 58 6.84 25.82 -13.86
N SER A 59 7.07 24.52 -13.62
CA SER A 59 7.65 24.05 -12.36
C SER A 59 9.05 24.65 -12.20
N ALA A 60 9.20 25.58 -11.26
CA ALA A 60 10.50 26.02 -10.78
C ALA A 60 10.88 25.20 -9.55
N VAL A 61 11.75 24.23 -9.78
CA VAL A 61 12.52 23.49 -8.78
C VAL A 61 13.30 24.50 -7.92
N ILE A 62 13.14 24.46 -6.59
CA ILE A 62 13.98 25.22 -5.68
C ILE A 62 15.19 24.35 -5.32
N ASP A 63 16.32 24.76 -5.88
CA ASP A 63 17.67 24.30 -5.59
C ASP A 63 18.17 24.94 -4.29
N TYR A 64 18.54 24.14 -3.29
CA TYR A 64 19.28 24.56 -2.10
C TYR A 64 20.59 23.77 -2.03
N ALA A 65 21.57 24.17 -2.84
CA ALA A 65 22.97 23.85 -2.60
C ALA A 65 23.59 24.92 -1.69
N ALA A 66 24.03 24.52 -0.49
CA ALA A 66 25.31 24.90 0.12
C ALA A 66 25.37 24.53 1.62
N VAL A 67 25.77 23.29 1.94
CA VAL A 67 26.62 23.01 3.12
C VAL A 67 27.53 21.82 2.80
N GLY A 68 28.84 22.09 2.77
CA GLY A 68 29.93 21.18 3.16
C GLY A 68 29.99 19.78 2.54
N GLU A 69 30.89 19.61 1.57
CA GLU A 69 31.37 18.32 1.10
C GLU A 69 31.91 17.47 2.25
N SER A 70 31.33 16.30 2.43
CA SER A 70 31.92 15.14 3.11
C SER A 70 31.36 13.90 2.44
N ASN A 71 32.22 13.19 1.71
CA ASN A 71 31.89 11.97 0.98
C ASN A 71 31.23 10.92 1.89
N THR A 72 29.93 10.70 1.71
CA THR A 72 29.25 9.46 2.11
C THR A 72 28.22 9.13 1.03
N SER A 73 28.50 8.11 0.22
CA SER A 73 27.52 7.52 -0.68
C SER A 73 26.42 6.87 0.16
N PHE A 74 25.27 7.53 0.26
CA PHE A 74 24.05 6.91 0.77
C PHE A 74 23.35 6.18 -0.39
N PRO A 75 22.87 4.93 -0.19
CA PRO A 75 22.13 4.24 -1.24
C PRO A 75 20.79 4.95 -1.47
N ALA A 76 20.41 5.09 -2.75
CA ALA A 76 19.07 5.54 -3.14
C ALA A 76 18.03 4.61 -2.50
N SER A 77 17.01 5.19 -1.85
CA SER A 77 15.91 4.41 -1.26
C SER A 77 15.32 3.44 -2.28
N VAL A 78 14.94 2.23 -1.87
CA VAL A 78 14.36 1.20 -2.76
C VAL A 78 13.08 1.67 -3.46
N LEU A 79 12.40 2.69 -2.92
CA LEU A 79 11.25 3.35 -3.58
C LEU A 79 11.64 4.36 -4.67
N ALA A 80 12.93 4.64 -4.84
CA ALA A 80 13.49 5.61 -5.80
C ALA A 80 14.07 4.97 -7.07
N VAL A 81 13.88 3.66 -7.29
CA VAL A 81 14.41 2.94 -8.47
C VAL A 81 13.65 3.29 -9.76
N GLU A 82 14.42 3.41 -10.85
CA GLU A 82 14.05 3.88 -12.19
C GLU A 82 12.99 3.02 -12.91
N GLU A 83 12.26 3.65 -13.82
CA GLU A 83 10.84 3.41 -14.16
C GLU A 83 10.60 2.38 -15.28
N LEU A 84 9.43 1.74 -15.28
CA LEU A 84 8.86 1.04 -16.45
C LEU A 84 7.64 1.82 -16.94
N ARG A 85 7.53 2.02 -18.27
CA ARG A 85 6.43 2.78 -18.90
C ARG A 85 5.21 1.89 -19.12
N TYR A 86 4.15 2.15 -18.38
CA TYR A 86 2.87 1.47 -18.52
C TYR A 86 2.14 1.84 -19.82
N SER A 87 1.60 0.83 -20.51
CA SER A 87 0.66 0.99 -21.62
C SER A 87 -0.75 0.63 -21.14
N SER A 88 -1.58 1.63 -20.85
CA SER A 88 -2.96 1.45 -20.41
C SER A 88 -3.81 0.78 -21.50
N THR A 89 -4.17 -0.49 -21.31
CA THR A 89 -5.27 -1.14 -22.05
C THR A 89 -6.46 -1.40 -21.13
N PRO A 90 -7.70 -1.08 -21.54
CA PRO A 90 -8.89 -1.28 -20.72
C PRO A 90 -9.11 -2.74 -20.34
N ILE A 91 -9.64 -2.96 -19.14
CA ILE A 91 -9.85 -4.26 -18.50
C ILE A 91 -11.25 -4.77 -18.86
N GLU A 92 -11.36 -5.99 -19.41
CA GLU A 92 -12.65 -6.68 -19.50
C GLU A 92 -13.04 -7.29 -18.15
N PRO A 93 -14.32 -7.19 -17.72
CA PRO A 93 -14.77 -7.78 -16.46
C PRO A 93 -14.78 -9.32 -16.56
N SER A 94 -13.82 -9.93 -15.88
CA SER A 94 -13.71 -11.39 -15.68
C SER A 94 -14.85 -11.91 -14.78
N PRO A 95 -15.17 -13.23 -14.79
CA PRO A 95 -16.14 -13.89 -13.89
C PRO A 95 -15.94 -13.68 -12.36
N THR A 96 -14.97 -12.86 -11.97
CA THR A 96 -14.53 -12.51 -10.62
C THR A 96 -15.44 -11.53 -9.87
N THR A 97 -16.48 -10.97 -10.50
CA THR A 97 -17.28 -9.87 -9.88
C THR A 97 -18.01 -10.29 -8.61
N LEU A 98 -18.63 -11.48 -8.59
CA LEU A 98 -19.34 -11.98 -7.42
C LEU A 98 -18.40 -12.34 -6.27
N GLU A 99 -17.28 -12.98 -6.55
CA GLU A 99 -16.28 -13.34 -5.53
C GLU A 99 -15.57 -12.10 -4.98
N SER A 100 -15.28 -11.13 -5.83
CA SER A 100 -14.74 -9.83 -5.41
C SER A 100 -15.72 -9.10 -4.50
N ALA A 101 -17.01 -9.04 -4.85
CA ALA A 101 -18.04 -8.45 -4.00
C ALA A 101 -18.16 -9.18 -2.64
N ARG A 102 -17.97 -10.50 -2.61
CA ARG A 102 -17.98 -11.28 -1.35
C ARG A 102 -16.87 -10.86 -0.39
N ILE A 103 -15.72 -10.41 -0.91
CA ILE A 103 -14.62 -9.88 -0.08
C ILE A 103 -15.10 -8.67 0.73
N GLY A 104 -15.83 -7.74 0.12
CA GLY A 104 -16.33 -6.52 0.79
C GLY A 104 -17.46 -6.78 1.78
N SER A 105 -18.21 -7.86 1.60
CA SER A 105 -19.30 -8.25 2.50
C SER A 105 -18.89 -9.17 3.65
N ARG A 106 -17.62 -9.57 3.73
CA ARG A 106 -17.17 -10.65 4.62
C ARG A 106 -17.35 -10.34 6.11
N TRP A 107 -17.21 -9.09 6.52
CA TRP A 107 -17.48 -8.65 7.89
C TRP A 107 -18.88 -9.02 8.38
N MET A 108 -19.86 -9.18 7.48
CA MET A 108 -21.20 -9.62 7.85
C MET A 108 -21.25 -11.07 8.32
N ASP A 109 -20.34 -11.93 7.86
CA ASP A 109 -20.33 -13.36 8.23
C ASP A 109 -20.14 -13.54 9.75
N ALA A 110 -19.45 -12.59 10.41
CA ALA A 110 -19.28 -12.56 11.85
C ALA A 110 -20.57 -12.22 12.62
N LEU A 111 -21.45 -11.40 12.01
CA LEU A 111 -22.72 -10.98 12.61
C LEU A 111 -23.86 -11.95 12.28
N ILE A 112 -23.85 -12.47 11.06
CA ILE A 112 -24.87 -13.36 10.50
C ILE A 112 -24.14 -14.51 9.80
N PRO A 113 -23.81 -15.60 10.54
CA PRO A 113 -23.11 -16.75 9.98
C PRO A 113 -23.91 -17.37 8.83
N PRO A 114 -23.38 -17.39 7.59
CA PRO A 114 -24.07 -18.00 6.47
C PRO A 114 -24.13 -19.53 6.63
N PRO A 115 -25.19 -20.19 6.17
CA PRO A 115 -25.25 -21.64 6.14
C PRO A 115 -24.12 -22.22 5.27
N GLY A 116 -23.42 -23.24 5.78
CA GLY A 116 -22.36 -23.95 5.05
C GLY A 116 -20.97 -23.31 5.09
N ARG A 117 -20.77 -22.18 5.78
CA ARG A 117 -19.42 -21.66 6.05
C ARG A 117 -18.71 -22.51 7.11
N ILE A 118 -17.46 -22.86 6.84
CA ILE A 118 -16.62 -23.59 7.79
C ILE A 118 -15.92 -22.57 8.69
N ALA A 119 -16.19 -22.63 10.00
CA ALA A 119 -15.52 -21.81 11.00
C ALA A 119 -14.08 -22.27 11.18
N LYS A 120 -13.15 -21.31 11.26
CA LYS A 120 -11.74 -21.58 11.55
C LYS A 120 -11.52 -21.62 13.05
N THR A 121 -10.81 -22.64 13.52
CA THR A 121 -10.35 -22.74 14.91
C THR A 121 -8.89 -22.31 14.99
N PHE A 122 -8.60 -21.36 15.86
CA PHE A 122 -7.23 -20.89 16.08
C PHE A 122 -6.76 -21.18 17.50
N THR A 123 -5.57 -21.75 17.61
CA THR A 123 -4.86 -21.78 18.88
C THR A 123 -4.20 -20.42 19.15
N SER A 124 -3.93 -20.12 20.43
CA SER A 124 -3.19 -18.89 20.78
C SER A 124 -1.80 -18.87 20.13
N GLN A 125 -1.15 -20.02 20.02
CA GLN A 125 0.16 -20.18 19.39
C GLN A 125 0.10 -19.85 17.90
N THR A 126 -0.94 -20.31 17.18
CA THR A 126 -1.16 -19.99 15.77
C THR A 126 -1.31 -18.48 15.56
N ILE A 127 -2.12 -17.81 16.38
CA ILE A 127 -2.33 -16.36 16.25
C ILE A 127 -1.09 -15.58 16.63
N GLN A 128 -0.34 -15.99 17.65
CA GLN A 128 0.94 -15.38 17.99
C GLN A 128 1.96 -15.53 16.85
N TYR A 129 2.00 -16.68 16.18
CA TYR A 129 2.83 -16.89 15.00
C TYR A 129 2.45 -15.91 13.88
N ILE A 130 1.17 -15.86 13.49
CA ILE A 130 0.69 -14.96 12.42
C ILE A 130 0.98 -13.51 12.79
N SER A 131 0.69 -13.10 14.03
CA SER A 131 0.92 -11.74 14.54
C SER A 131 2.40 -11.33 14.44
N ARG A 132 3.35 -12.24 14.73
CA ARG A 132 4.79 -11.96 14.62
C ARG A 132 5.20 -11.71 13.17
N ILE A 133 4.70 -12.52 12.23
CA ILE A 133 4.99 -12.36 10.81
C ILE A 133 4.39 -11.05 10.29
N LEU A 134 3.10 -10.78 10.55
CA LEU A 134 2.43 -9.55 10.14
C LEU A 134 3.09 -8.29 10.72
N LYS A 135 3.47 -8.33 12.00
CA LYS A 135 4.26 -7.27 12.64
C LYS A 135 5.59 -7.04 11.93
N SER A 136 6.26 -8.10 11.47
CA SER A 136 7.52 -7.97 10.74
C SER A 136 7.32 -7.24 9.41
N TYR A 137 6.25 -7.56 8.67
CA TYR A 137 5.92 -6.89 7.41
C TYR A 137 5.57 -5.41 7.62
N ALA A 138 4.78 -5.10 8.67
CA ALA A 138 4.49 -3.72 9.05
C ALA A 138 5.76 -2.93 9.42
N LYS A 139 6.75 -3.55 10.09
CA LYS A 139 8.03 -2.88 10.37
C LYS A 139 8.93 -2.72 9.13
N THR A 140 8.79 -3.58 8.14
CA THR A 140 9.64 -3.54 6.94
C THR A 140 9.40 -2.29 6.11
N ILE A 141 8.16 -1.78 6.01
CA ILE A 141 7.89 -0.57 5.21
C ILE A 141 8.64 0.67 5.72
N VAL A 142 9.00 0.72 7.01
CA VAL A 142 9.71 1.86 7.61
C VAL A 142 11.22 1.82 7.30
N LYS A 143 11.78 0.66 6.93
CA LYS A 143 13.20 0.51 6.58
C LYS A 143 13.51 1.06 5.18
N ASP A 144 14.74 1.55 4.98
CA ASP A 144 15.17 2.12 3.69
C ASP A 144 15.38 1.06 2.59
N ASP A 145 15.97 -0.07 2.97
CA ASP A 145 16.51 -1.06 2.03
C ASP A 145 15.58 -2.27 1.79
N ALA A 146 14.32 -2.19 2.23
CA ALA A 146 13.41 -3.31 2.15
C ALA A 146 11.96 -2.89 1.87
N LEU A 147 11.22 -3.80 1.25
CA LEU A 147 9.78 -3.68 1.01
C LEU A 147 9.07 -4.89 1.62
N PRO A 148 7.86 -4.71 2.19
CA PRO A 148 7.05 -5.84 2.63
C PRO A 148 6.68 -6.71 1.41
N PRO A 149 6.43 -8.01 1.59
CA PRO A 149 6.23 -8.95 0.49
C PRO A 149 4.91 -8.75 -0.28
N ILE A 150 4.14 -7.71 0.04
CA ILE A 150 2.95 -7.28 -0.70
C ILE A 150 3.25 -6.18 -1.71
N VAL A 151 4.42 -5.50 -1.62
CA VAL A 151 4.84 -4.42 -2.52
C VAL A 151 6.02 -4.91 -3.36
N HIS A 152 5.85 -4.94 -4.68
CA HIS A 152 6.93 -5.31 -5.60
C HIS A 152 7.86 -4.12 -5.89
N LEU A 153 9.15 -4.40 -6.12
CA LEU A 153 10.16 -3.37 -6.42
C LEU A 153 9.79 -2.53 -7.64
N PHE A 154 9.35 -3.21 -8.71
CA PHE A 154 8.97 -2.60 -9.98
C PHE A 154 7.46 -2.35 -10.11
N GLN A 155 6.73 -2.22 -8.99
CA GLN A 155 5.33 -1.79 -9.05
C GLN A 155 5.26 -0.39 -9.72
N PRO A 156 4.25 -0.11 -10.60
CA PRO A 156 4.24 1.10 -11.44
C PRO A 156 4.25 2.41 -10.63
N ALA A 157 4.71 3.50 -11.25
CA ALA A 157 5.17 4.71 -10.55
C ALA A 157 4.08 5.71 -10.12
N ALA A 158 3.01 5.94 -10.90
CA ALA A 158 1.95 6.89 -10.55
C ALA A 158 1.29 6.68 -9.14
N PRO A 159 1.14 5.43 -8.64
CA PRO A 159 0.71 5.10 -7.27
C PRO A 159 1.75 5.20 -6.15
N ARG A 160 3.05 5.28 -6.47
CA ARG A 160 4.13 5.16 -5.45
C ARG A 160 4.04 6.23 -4.38
N GLN A 161 3.45 7.38 -4.69
CA GLN A 161 3.28 8.47 -3.73
C GLN A 161 2.47 8.04 -2.49
N LEU A 162 1.46 7.18 -2.64
CA LEU A 162 0.66 6.71 -1.49
C LEU A 162 1.50 5.83 -0.55
N LEU A 163 2.35 4.97 -1.10
CA LEU A 163 3.27 4.14 -0.32
C LEU A 163 4.44 4.96 0.28
N VAL A 164 4.91 5.98 -0.43
CA VAL A 164 5.91 6.94 0.08
C VAL A 164 5.33 7.76 1.25
N ASN A 165 4.09 8.23 1.13
CA ASN A 165 3.36 8.90 2.21
C ASN A 165 3.19 7.94 3.41
N CYS A 166 2.81 6.69 3.15
CA CYS A 166 2.74 5.62 4.15
C CYS A 166 4.05 5.48 4.92
N ARG A 167 5.16 5.26 4.21
CA ARG A 167 6.49 5.18 4.81
C ARG A 167 6.82 6.44 5.63
N THR A 168 6.56 7.62 5.08
CA THR A 168 6.89 8.89 5.73
C THR A 168 6.12 9.06 7.04
N LEU A 169 4.81 8.84 7.04
CA LEU A 169 3.97 8.99 8.24
C LEU A 169 4.29 7.92 9.29
N LEU A 170 4.61 6.68 8.90
CA LEU A 170 5.04 5.65 9.83
C LEU A 170 6.44 5.92 10.41
N ARG A 171 7.36 6.54 9.64
CA ARG A 171 8.64 7.05 10.17
C ARG A 171 8.46 8.20 11.13
N MET A 172 7.53 9.10 10.84
CA MET A 172 7.16 10.17 11.76
C MET A 172 6.65 9.59 13.07
N TRP A 173 5.89 8.49 13.03
CA TRP A 173 5.50 7.78 14.24
C TRP A 173 6.71 7.20 14.99
N GLU A 174 7.62 6.47 14.33
CA GLU A 174 8.79 5.88 15.01
C GLU A 174 9.69 6.93 15.68
N ASN A 175 9.86 8.08 15.02
CA ASN A 175 10.80 9.12 15.43
C ASN A 175 10.09 10.33 16.07
N ARG A 176 8.84 10.17 16.50
CA ARG A 176 8.04 11.26 17.10
C ARG A 176 8.69 11.81 18.38
N ALA A 177 8.55 13.10 18.59
CA ALA A 177 8.96 13.73 19.85
C ALA A 177 7.97 13.38 20.98
N PRO A 178 8.42 13.25 22.24
CA PRO A 178 7.51 13.06 23.37
C PRO A 178 6.45 14.16 23.43
N GLY A 179 5.17 13.79 23.58
CA GLY A 179 4.03 14.72 23.58
C GLY A 179 3.44 15.01 22.21
N SER A 180 4.03 14.54 21.11
CA SER A 180 3.49 14.68 19.75
C SER A 180 2.68 13.47 19.26
N GLU A 181 2.45 12.49 20.12
CA GLU A 181 1.81 11.21 19.77
C GLU A 181 0.41 11.41 19.18
N SER A 182 -0.43 12.26 19.79
CA SER A 182 -1.78 12.51 19.28
C SER A 182 -1.75 13.14 17.90
N LEU A 183 -0.87 14.12 17.67
CA LEU A 183 -0.76 14.81 16.39
C LEU A 183 -0.36 13.85 15.25
N VAL A 184 0.64 13.00 15.50
CA VAL A 184 1.09 12.04 14.47
C VAL A 184 0.01 10.97 14.24
N ARG A 185 -0.62 10.46 15.31
CA ARG A 185 -1.74 9.51 15.21
C ARG A 185 -2.89 10.08 14.39
N GLU A 186 -3.34 11.29 14.70
CA GLU A 186 -4.43 11.97 13.97
C GLU A 186 -4.08 12.19 12.50
N THR A 187 -2.80 12.45 12.20
CA THR A 187 -2.34 12.60 10.82
C THR A 187 -2.40 11.28 10.06
N ILE A 188 -1.99 10.16 10.68
CA ILE A 188 -2.11 8.82 10.09
C ILE A 188 -3.59 8.46 9.86
N LEU A 189 -4.45 8.64 10.87
CA LEU A 189 -5.88 8.35 10.76
C LEU A 189 -6.56 9.19 9.68
N ARG A 190 -6.20 10.47 9.56
CA ARG A 190 -6.69 11.35 8.49
C ARG A 190 -6.28 10.84 7.11
N GLU A 191 -5.04 10.37 6.96
CA GLU A 191 -4.59 9.81 5.69
C GLU A 191 -5.31 8.50 5.36
N MET A 192 -5.53 7.62 6.35
CA MET A 192 -6.34 6.41 6.16
C MET A 192 -7.76 6.75 5.68
N ASN A 193 -8.41 7.72 6.31
CA ASN A 193 -9.74 8.18 5.89
C ASN A 193 -9.72 8.77 4.48
N ARG A 194 -8.72 9.59 4.13
CA ARG A 194 -8.56 10.13 2.78
C ARG A 194 -8.41 9.03 1.73
N LEU A 195 -7.55 8.03 2.01
CA LEU A 195 -7.36 6.87 1.13
C LEU A 195 -8.67 6.12 0.87
N PHE A 196 -9.50 5.99 1.91
CA PHE A 196 -10.80 5.36 1.79
C PHE A 196 -11.80 6.25 1.05
N GLU A 197 -12.01 7.51 1.44
CA GLU A 197 -13.04 8.37 0.82
C GLU A 197 -12.79 8.63 -0.68
N GLU A 198 -11.52 8.75 -1.09
CA GLU A 198 -11.15 9.06 -2.47
C GLU A 198 -11.07 7.82 -3.37
N HIS A 199 -11.25 6.60 -2.83
CA HIS A 199 -10.91 5.36 -3.55
C HIS A 199 -11.70 5.12 -4.84
N HIS A 200 -12.94 5.60 -4.90
CA HIS A 200 -13.79 5.49 -6.08
C HIS A 200 -13.21 6.22 -7.30
N ASN A 201 -12.32 7.19 -7.08
CA ASN A 201 -11.67 7.97 -8.14
C ASN A 201 -10.33 7.37 -8.59
N TYR A 202 -9.88 6.30 -7.95
CA TYR A 202 -8.58 5.69 -8.24
C TYR A 202 -8.65 4.73 -9.43
N ASP A 203 -7.63 4.77 -10.27
CA ASP A 203 -7.40 3.71 -11.24
C ASP A 203 -6.95 2.40 -10.56
N HIS A 204 -6.92 1.30 -11.31
CA HIS A 204 -6.61 -0.01 -10.77
C HIS A 204 -5.23 -0.14 -10.09
N ILE A 205 -4.22 0.64 -10.49
CA ILE A 205 -2.89 0.58 -9.87
C ILE A 205 -2.88 1.45 -8.60
N THR A 206 -3.49 2.63 -8.66
CA THR A 206 -3.64 3.54 -7.53
C THR A 206 -4.45 2.89 -6.41
N LEU A 207 -5.49 2.13 -6.77
CA LEU A 207 -6.30 1.36 -5.85
C LEU A 207 -5.52 0.23 -5.16
N LEU A 208 -4.62 -0.45 -5.89
CA LEU A 208 -3.68 -1.41 -5.28
C LEU A 208 -2.80 -0.73 -4.22
N SER A 209 -2.20 0.42 -4.54
CA SER A 209 -1.35 1.13 -3.57
C SER A 209 -2.13 1.74 -2.41
N ALA A 210 -3.35 2.22 -2.64
CA ALA A 210 -4.24 2.67 -1.57
C ALA A 210 -4.56 1.52 -0.61
N CYS A 211 -4.93 0.35 -1.14
CA CYS A 211 -5.22 -0.85 -0.34
C CYS A 211 -3.97 -1.33 0.43
N GLN A 212 -2.80 -1.38 -0.21
CA GLN A 212 -1.53 -1.72 0.45
C GLN A 212 -1.16 -0.73 1.56
N ALA A 213 -1.26 0.58 1.30
CA ALA A 213 -0.95 1.62 2.27
C ALA A 213 -1.90 1.56 3.47
N TYR A 214 -3.22 1.43 3.22
CA TYR A 214 -4.23 1.30 4.26
C TYR A 214 -3.97 0.06 5.12
N LEU A 215 -3.71 -1.10 4.49
CA LEU A 215 -3.36 -2.34 5.20
C LEU A 215 -2.10 -2.18 6.07
N LEU A 216 -1.06 -1.52 5.55
CA LEU A 216 0.17 -1.27 6.28
C LEU A 216 -0.03 -0.33 7.46
N TYR A 217 -0.82 0.75 7.30
CA TYR A 217 -1.20 1.62 8.42
C TYR A 217 -1.95 0.84 9.50
N SER A 218 -2.98 0.07 9.12
CA SER A 218 -3.77 -0.73 10.05
C SER A 218 -2.92 -1.73 10.80
N MET A 219 -2.07 -2.50 10.11
CA MET A 219 -1.15 -3.45 10.73
C MET A 219 -0.13 -2.75 11.63
N TYR A 220 0.43 -1.62 11.21
CA TYR A 220 1.42 -0.90 12.01
C TYR A 220 0.80 -0.37 13.30
N MET A 221 -0.35 0.31 13.21
CA MET A 221 -1.09 0.80 14.38
C MET A 221 -1.57 -0.35 15.27
N PHE A 222 -1.95 -1.49 14.69
CA PHE A 222 -2.37 -2.63 15.51
C PHE A 222 -1.18 -3.29 16.26
N PHE A 223 -0.05 -3.54 15.59
CA PHE A 223 1.04 -4.36 16.14
C PHE A 223 2.20 -3.59 16.78
N CYS A 224 2.39 -2.32 16.43
CA CYS A 224 3.61 -1.56 16.73
C CYS A 224 3.42 -0.35 17.65
N THR A 225 2.20 -0.08 18.11
CA THR A 225 1.90 1.09 18.95
C THR A 225 1.41 0.71 20.34
N ASP A 226 1.26 1.73 21.19
CA ASP A 226 0.62 1.67 22.50
C ASP A 226 -0.84 1.20 22.41
N PRO A 227 -1.41 0.69 23.53
CA PRO A 227 -2.79 0.20 23.58
C PRO A 227 -3.84 1.22 23.12
N ASP A 228 -3.69 2.50 23.45
CA ASP A 228 -4.66 3.54 23.09
C ASP A 228 -4.70 3.74 21.57
N THR A 229 -3.54 3.79 20.93
CA THR A 229 -3.43 3.88 19.48
C THR A 229 -3.86 2.59 18.78
N ARG A 230 -3.60 1.43 19.39
CA ARG A 230 -4.07 0.13 18.86
C ARG A 230 -5.59 0.06 18.86
N ALA A 231 -6.25 0.57 19.90
CA ALA A 231 -7.71 0.55 20.04
C ALA A 231 -8.43 1.40 18.96
N MET A 232 -7.71 2.26 18.24
CA MET A 232 -8.26 3.00 17.10
C MET A 232 -8.45 2.12 15.86
N ILE A 233 -7.79 0.95 15.80
CA ILE A 233 -8.06 -0.05 14.77
C ILE A 233 -9.23 -0.88 15.25
N ASP A 234 -10.41 -0.55 14.72
CA ASP A 234 -11.70 -1.08 15.11
C ASP A 234 -12.41 -1.80 13.95
N THR A 235 -13.63 -2.25 14.19
CA THR A 235 -14.44 -2.94 13.18
C THR A 235 -14.68 -2.06 11.94
N ALA A 236 -14.88 -0.75 12.11
CA ALA A 236 -15.06 0.17 10.98
C ALA A 236 -13.80 0.23 10.11
N THR A 237 -12.62 0.24 10.74
CA THR A 237 -11.33 0.19 10.05
C THR A 237 -11.19 -1.08 9.20
N MET A 238 -11.62 -2.22 9.74
CA MET A 238 -11.61 -3.50 9.03
C MET A 238 -12.62 -3.56 7.88
N ILE A 239 -13.82 -3.00 8.06
CA ILE A 239 -14.83 -2.88 6.99
C ILE A 239 -14.28 -2.05 5.83
N ASN A 240 -13.70 -0.88 6.11
CA ASN A 240 -13.10 -0.02 5.09
C ASN A 240 -11.97 -0.74 4.33
N LEU A 241 -11.14 -1.51 5.05
CA LEU A 241 -10.07 -2.31 4.44
C LEU A 241 -10.63 -3.42 3.52
N GLN A 242 -11.71 -4.11 3.93
CA GLN A 242 -12.36 -5.13 3.11
C GLN A 242 -13.03 -4.51 1.86
N GLU A 243 -13.62 -3.33 1.98
CA GLU A 243 -14.21 -2.60 0.86
C GLU A 243 -13.13 -2.15 -0.15
N LEU A 244 -11.99 -1.62 0.32
CA LEU A 244 -10.85 -1.31 -0.55
C LEU A 244 -10.34 -2.55 -1.29
N ALA A 245 -10.27 -3.69 -0.59
CA ALA A 245 -9.86 -4.97 -1.18
C ALA A 245 -10.87 -5.51 -2.21
N SER A 246 -12.17 -5.33 -1.95
CA SER A 246 -13.25 -5.61 -2.90
C SER A 246 -13.10 -4.76 -4.16
N ALA A 247 -12.98 -3.44 -4.00
CA ALA A 247 -12.78 -2.53 -5.13
C ALA A 247 -11.51 -2.88 -5.93
N MET A 248 -10.40 -3.19 -5.24
CA MET A 248 -9.15 -3.61 -5.89
C MET A 248 -9.33 -4.92 -6.67
N SER A 249 -10.02 -5.91 -6.11
CA SER A 249 -10.24 -7.21 -6.76
C SER A 249 -11.19 -7.13 -7.96
N LEU A 250 -12.18 -6.22 -7.94
CA LEU A 250 -13.06 -5.94 -9.08
C LEU A 250 -12.30 -5.43 -10.32
N THR A 251 -11.12 -4.83 -10.13
CA THR A 251 -10.23 -4.43 -11.24
C THR A 251 -9.38 -5.59 -11.78
N GLY A 252 -9.69 -6.83 -11.41
CA GLY A 252 -9.01 -8.04 -11.86
C GLY A 252 -7.86 -8.49 -10.96
N LEU A 253 -7.81 -9.80 -10.73
CA LEU A 253 -6.79 -10.50 -9.93
C LEU A 253 -5.86 -11.39 -10.77
N TYR A 254 -6.01 -11.37 -12.09
CA TYR A 254 -5.19 -12.10 -13.05
C TYR A 254 -4.52 -11.13 -14.01
N PRO A 255 -3.36 -11.50 -14.61
CA PRO A 255 -2.74 -10.67 -15.63
C PRO A 255 -3.67 -10.48 -16.84
N SER A 256 -3.77 -9.25 -17.34
CA SER A 256 -4.53 -8.92 -18.55
C SER A 256 -3.99 -9.68 -19.77
N GLY A 257 -4.88 -10.16 -20.64
CA GLY A 257 -4.49 -10.79 -21.92
C GLY A 257 -4.15 -12.28 -21.86
N MET A 258 -4.42 -12.98 -20.75
CA MET A 258 -4.18 -14.43 -20.65
C MET A 258 -5.00 -15.26 -21.64
N GLN A 259 -6.08 -14.70 -22.19
CA GLN A 259 -6.90 -15.32 -23.24
C GLN A 259 -6.40 -15.07 -24.67
N GLU A 260 -5.56 -14.06 -24.89
CA GLU A 260 -5.10 -13.65 -26.24
C GLU A 260 -3.58 -13.80 -26.45
N ARG A 261 -2.78 -13.88 -25.37
CA ARG A 261 -1.32 -14.04 -25.44
C ARG A 261 -0.84 -15.26 -24.63
N PRO A 262 0.16 -16.02 -25.14
CA PRO A 262 0.72 -17.17 -24.42
C PRO A 262 1.57 -16.77 -23.20
N LEU A 263 2.01 -15.50 -23.11
CA LEU A 263 2.77 -14.95 -21.98
C LEU A 263 2.18 -13.59 -21.60
N PRO A 264 1.88 -13.36 -20.31
CA PRO A 264 1.42 -12.05 -19.86
C PRO A 264 2.56 -11.04 -19.93
N ASP A 265 2.19 -9.76 -19.97
CA ASP A 265 3.12 -8.66 -19.76
C ASP A 265 3.66 -8.68 -18.31
N TRP A 266 4.95 -8.39 -18.13
CA TRP A 266 5.61 -8.52 -16.82
C TRP A 266 5.03 -7.54 -15.79
N GLU A 267 4.75 -6.31 -16.19
CA GLU A 267 4.16 -5.29 -15.32
C GLU A 267 2.74 -5.69 -14.90
N SER A 268 1.93 -6.14 -15.86
CA SER A 268 0.58 -6.68 -15.61
C SER A 268 0.60 -7.88 -14.67
N TRP A 269 1.61 -8.75 -14.79
CA TRP A 269 1.81 -9.88 -13.88
C TRP A 269 2.19 -9.43 -12.46
N ILE A 270 3.11 -8.46 -12.34
CA ILE A 270 3.52 -7.87 -11.05
C ILE A 270 2.29 -7.33 -10.31
N VAL A 271 1.46 -6.54 -10.99
CA VAL A 271 0.26 -5.93 -10.41
C VAL A 271 -0.71 -7.00 -9.94
N ALA A 272 -0.96 -8.03 -10.74
CA ALA A 272 -1.86 -9.12 -10.39
C ALA A 272 -1.35 -9.93 -9.18
N GLU A 273 -0.05 -10.25 -9.13
CA GLU A 273 0.56 -10.94 -8.00
C GLU A 273 0.56 -10.08 -6.73
N ALA A 274 0.87 -8.78 -6.84
CA ALA A 274 0.83 -7.85 -5.72
C ALA A 274 -0.59 -7.71 -5.13
N LYS A 275 -1.63 -7.67 -5.98
CA LYS A 275 -3.03 -7.70 -5.53
C LYS A 275 -3.34 -8.97 -4.74
N ARG A 276 -2.99 -10.15 -5.27
CA ARG A 276 -3.20 -11.44 -4.58
C ARG A 276 -2.47 -11.51 -3.24
N ARG A 277 -1.19 -11.15 -3.20
CA ARG A 277 -0.40 -11.10 -1.96
C ARG A 277 -1.00 -10.11 -0.93
N THR A 278 -1.51 -8.97 -1.39
CA THR A 278 -2.22 -8.00 -0.53
C THR A 278 -3.49 -8.60 0.05
N LEU A 279 -4.31 -9.30 -0.74
CA LEU A 279 -5.51 -10.00 -0.26
C LEU A 279 -5.17 -11.05 0.80
N TYR A 280 -4.15 -11.87 0.56
CA TYR A 280 -3.74 -12.91 1.50
C TYR A 280 -3.32 -12.34 2.85
N ILE A 281 -2.55 -11.25 2.85
CA ILE A 281 -2.16 -10.57 4.11
C ILE A 281 -3.35 -9.87 4.78
N MET A 282 -4.25 -9.26 4.02
CA MET A 282 -5.47 -8.68 4.58
C MET A 282 -6.30 -9.75 5.31
N TYR A 283 -6.45 -10.94 4.74
CA TYR A 283 -7.15 -12.06 5.37
C TYR A 283 -6.42 -12.61 6.59
N SER A 284 -5.09 -12.73 6.54
CA SER A 284 -4.30 -13.10 7.71
C SER A 284 -4.46 -12.07 8.83
N PHE A 285 -4.53 -10.78 8.50
CA PHE A 285 -4.75 -9.71 9.47
C PHE A 285 -6.16 -9.75 10.06
N ASP A 286 -7.18 -9.99 9.23
CA ASP A 286 -8.57 -10.23 9.65
C ASP A 286 -8.66 -11.37 10.67
N HIS A 287 -7.95 -12.48 10.47
CA HIS A 287 -7.92 -13.58 11.44
C HIS A 287 -7.36 -13.16 12.80
N VAL A 288 -6.28 -12.40 12.81
CA VAL A 288 -5.68 -11.88 14.04
C VAL A 288 -6.61 -10.89 14.73
N PHE A 289 -7.20 -9.96 13.97
CA PHE A 289 -8.14 -8.98 14.47
C PHE A 289 -9.34 -9.68 15.13
N ASN A 290 -9.99 -10.60 14.41
CA ASN A 290 -11.17 -11.31 14.89
C ASN A 290 -10.86 -12.14 16.15
N TYR A 291 -9.71 -12.82 16.20
CA TYR A 291 -9.31 -13.59 17.39
C TYR A 291 -9.17 -12.71 18.64
N TYR A 292 -8.56 -11.52 18.52
CA TYR A 292 -8.40 -10.61 19.66
C TYR A 292 -9.70 -9.88 20.06
N HIS A 293 -10.74 -9.94 19.23
CA HIS A 293 -12.07 -9.38 19.49
C HIS A 293 -13.15 -10.46 19.69
N ASP A 294 -12.73 -11.69 20.03
CA ASP A 294 -13.64 -12.82 20.28
C ASP A 294 -14.67 -13.07 19.17
N THR A 295 -14.26 -12.80 17.92
CA THR A 295 -15.10 -12.90 16.73
C THR A 295 -14.70 -14.12 15.90
N THR A 296 -15.68 -14.83 15.35
CA THR A 296 -15.40 -16.03 14.53
C THR A 296 -14.89 -15.64 13.14
N SER A 297 -13.81 -16.29 12.69
CA SER A 297 -13.39 -16.21 11.28
C SER A 297 -13.81 -17.46 10.51
N TYR A 298 -14.18 -17.28 9.25
CA TYR A 298 -14.59 -18.36 8.36
C TYR A 298 -13.56 -18.63 7.26
N ILE A 299 -13.64 -19.79 6.60
CA ILE A 299 -12.88 -20.07 5.37
C ILE A 299 -13.31 -19.10 4.27
N GLY A 300 -12.33 -18.45 3.65
CA GLY A 300 -12.54 -17.55 2.52
C GLY A 300 -12.61 -18.28 1.20
N THR A 301 -13.71 -19.02 0.98
CA THR A 301 -13.93 -19.82 -0.22
C THR A 301 -13.84 -19.01 -1.51
N GLU A 302 -14.18 -17.72 -1.46
CA GLU A 302 -14.03 -16.76 -2.56
C GLU A 302 -12.58 -16.54 -3.02
N LEU A 303 -11.58 -16.88 -2.20
CA LEU A 303 -10.17 -16.82 -2.60
C LEU A 303 -9.64 -18.17 -3.12
N GLY A 304 -10.44 -19.23 -3.06
CA GLY A 304 -9.96 -20.60 -3.25
C GLY A 304 -9.40 -20.85 -4.65
N HIS A 305 -10.04 -20.28 -5.65
CA HIS A 305 -9.66 -20.42 -7.05
C HIS A 305 -8.40 -19.60 -7.43
N LEU A 306 -7.94 -18.70 -6.54
CA LEU A 306 -6.78 -17.86 -6.81
C LEU A 306 -5.48 -18.67 -6.77
N PRO A 307 -4.49 -18.34 -7.62
CA PRO A 307 -3.19 -19.00 -7.58
C PRO A 307 -2.48 -18.82 -6.23
N LEU A 308 -1.79 -19.87 -5.77
CA LEU A 308 -0.85 -19.74 -4.68
C LEU A 308 0.25 -18.73 -5.03
N PRO A 309 0.86 -18.08 -4.00
CA PRO A 309 1.91 -17.11 -4.22
C PRO A 309 3.04 -17.67 -5.09
N ALA A 310 3.51 -16.84 -6.02
CA ALA A 310 4.60 -17.20 -6.90
C ALA A 310 5.90 -17.41 -6.12
N HIS A 311 6.78 -18.28 -6.63
CA HIS A 311 8.09 -18.53 -6.02
C HIS A 311 9.03 -17.33 -6.14
N LYS A 312 10.12 -17.36 -5.37
CA LYS A 312 11.10 -16.27 -5.24
C LYS A 312 11.68 -15.81 -6.57
N GLY A 313 11.97 -16.75 -7.48
CA GLY A 313 12.52 -16.45 -8.81
C GLY A 313 11.61 -15.55 -9.65
N LEU A 314 10.29 -15.75 -9.56
CA LEU A 314 9.31 -14.90 -10.24
C LEU A 314 9.12 -13.55 -9.55
N TRP A 315 8.93 -13.56 -8.22
CA TRP A 315 8.64 -12.35 -7.45
C TRP A 315 9.85 -11.42 -7.26
N ALA A 316 11.07 -11.96 -7.22
CA ALA A 316 12.28 -11.17 -7.01
C ALA A 316 13.05 -10.90 -8.31
N ALA A 317 12.47 -11.21 -9.47
CA ALA A 317 13.07 -10.92 -10.76
C ALA A 317 13.35 -9.42 -10.90
N THR A 318 14.56 -9.07 -11.34
CA THR A 318 14.98 -7.67 -11.49
C THR A 318 14.92 -7.17 -12.93
N THR A 319 14.67 -8.08 -13.89
CA THR A 319 14.53 -7.76 -15.30
C THR A 319 13.43 -8.60 -15.93
N GLU A 320 12.78 -8.06 -16.96
CA GLU A 320 11.73 -8.76 -17.72
C GLU A 320 12.23 -10.09 -18.29
N ASN A 321 13.47 -10.13 -18.79
CA ASN A 321 14.06 -11.34 -19.35
C ASN A 321 14.29 -12.44 -18.28
N SER A 322 14.75 -12.05 -17.10
CA SER A 322 14.90 -13.00 -15.97
C SER A 322 13.53 -13.53 -15.53
N TRP A 323 12.52 -12.66 -15.44
CA TRP A 323 11.16 -13.06 -15.11
C TRP A 323 10.59 -14.00 -16.16
N LYS A 324 10.74 -13.69 -17.45
CA LYS A 324 10.24 -14.52 -18.56
C LYS A 324 10.84 -15.93 -18.53
N THR A 325 12.14 -16.04 -18.26
CA THR A 325 12.83 -17.33 -18.16
C THR A 325 12.25 -18.19 -17.01
N GLU A 326 12.00 -17.58 -15.85
CA GLU A 326 11.39 -18.26 -14.71
C GLU A 326 9.90 -18.57 -14.98
N TYR A 327 9.18 -17.69 -15.67
CA TYR A 327 7.78 -17.91 -16.02
C TYR A 327 7.60 -19.06 -17.01
N GLU A 328 8.46 -19.14 -18.04
CA GLU A 328 8.48 -20.29 -18.96
C GLU A 328 8.84 -21.60 -18.24
N ARG A 329 9.70 -21.56 -17.22
CA ARG A 329 9.95 -22.72 -16.36
C ARG A 329 8.70 -23.11 -15.58
N PHE A 330 8.06 -22.16 -14.93
CA PHE A 330 6.82 -22.36 -14.19
C PHE A 330 5.72 -22.97 -15.07
N THR A 331 5.51 -22.46 -16.29
CA THR A 331 4.50 -23.01 -17.21
C THR A 331 4.81 -24.43 -17.66
N ARG A 332 6.09 -24.81 -17.80
CA ARG A 332 6.46 -26.22 -18.10
C ARG A 332 6.21 -27.15 -16.92
N GLU A 333 6.43 -26.68 -15.71
CA GLU A 333 6.17 -27.44 -14.48
C GLU A 333 4.67 -27.57 -14.18
N TRP A 334 3.87 -26.58 -14.59
CA TRP A 334 2.43 -26.50 -14.39
C TRP A 334 1.65 -26.36 -15.71
N PRO A 335 1.64 -27.41 -16.56
CA PRO A 335 1.12 -27.33 -17.93
C PRO A 335 -0.40 -27.25 -18.05
N SER A 336 -1.14 -27.71 -17.03
CA SER A 336 -2.61 -27.67 -17.01
C SER A 336 -3.11 -26.44 -16.25
N GLU A 337 -2.87 -26.41 -14.94
CA GLU A 337 -3.31 -25.33 -14.06
C GLU A 337 -2.28 -25.02 -12.98
N ALA A 338 -2.07 -23.73 -12.73
CA ALA A 338 -1.30 -23.23 -11.61
C ALA A 338 -1.87 -23.71 -10.27
N PRO A 339 -1.03 -23.94 -9.24
CA PRO A 339 -1.49 -24.35 -7.91
C PRO A 339 -2.38 -23.27 -7.32
N ARG A 340 -3.51 -23.66 -6.70
CA ARG A 340 -4.56 -22.75 -6.21
C ARG A 340 -4.59 -22.74 -4.68
N LEU A 341 -5.12 -21.67 -4.09
CA LEU A 341 -5.18 -21.54 -2.63
C LEU A 341 -5.95 -22.69 -1.96
N GLU A 342 -7.00 -23.17 -2.63
CA GLU A 342 -7.79 -24.31 -2.18
C GLU A 342 -7.04 -25.66 -2.19
N ASP A 343 -5.89 -25.75 -2.85
CA ASP A 343 -5.01 -26.93 -2.78
C ASP A 343 -4.43 -27.11 -1.36
N LEU A 344 -4.46 -26.05 -0.53
CA LEU A 344 -4.02 -26.08 0.88
C LEU A 344 -5.15 -26.32 1.90
N TRP A 345 -6.39 -26.49 1.44
CA TRP A 345 -7.58 -26.61 2.31
C TRP A 345 -7.95 -28.07 2.61
N PRO A 346 -8.63 -28.34 3.75
CA PRO A 346 -9.05 -29.68 4.11
C PRO A 346 -10.17 -30.13 3.17
N GLN A 347 -10.21 -31.42 2.83
CA GLN A 347 -11.16 -31.99 1.87
C GLN A 347 -11.70 -33.34 2.34
N GLU A 348 -12.94 -33.63 1.96
CA GLU A 348 -13.70 -34.79 2.44
C GLU A 348 -13.53 -36.05 1.57
N ALA A 349 -13.12 -35.91 0.30
CA ALA A 349 -13.03 -37.02 -0.66
C ALA A 349 -11.58 -37.49 -0.92
N GLU A 350 -11.29 -38.77 -0.65
CA GLU A 350 -9.94 -39.35 -0.61
C GLU A 350 -9.13 -39.20 -1.91
N VAL A 351 -9.77 -39.31 -3.09
CA VAL A 351 -9.10 -39.16 -4.40
C VAL A 351 -8.68 -37.72 -4.65
N VAL A 352 -9.56 -36.75 -4.37
CA VAL A 352 -9.29 -35.31 -4.54
C VAL A 352 -8.22 -34.84 -3.55
N VAL A 353 -8.23 -35.41 -2.34
CA VAL A 353 -7.20 -35.15 -1.32
C VAL A 353 -5.81 -35.52 -1.82
N LYS A 354 -5.66 -36.67 -2.49
CA LYS A 354 -4.34 -37.13 -2.98
C LYS A 354 -3.77 -36.20 -4.05
N GLU A 355 -4.55 -35.86 -5.07
CA GLU A 355 -4.10 -34.99 -6.17
C GLU A 355 -3.76 -33.58 -5.67
N ARG A 356 -4.60 -32.98 -4.82
CA ARG A 356 -4.33 -31.66 -4.25
C ARG A 356 -3.10 -31.68 -3.34
N ARG A 357 -2.91 -32.75 -2.56
CA ARG A 357 -1.72 -32.92 -1.73
C ARG A 357 -0.44 -32.99 -2.58
N GLU A 358 -0.44 -33.75 -3.66
CA GLU A 358 0.71 -33.82 -4.57
C GLU A 358 1.01 -32.46 -5.23
N ARG A 359 -0.04 -31.67 -5.55
CA ARG A 359 0.12 -30.29 -6.03
C ARG A 359 0.71 -29.38 -4.95
N ALA A 360 0.20 -29.45 -3.72
CA ALA A 360 0.71 -28.68 -2.60
C ALA A 360 2.17 -29.02 -2.29
N ASP A 361 2.50 -30.31 -2.21
CA ASP A 361 3.87 -30.80 -1.97
C ASP A 361 4.83 -30.25 -3.03
N ARG A 362 4.46 -30.34 -4.33
CA ARG A 362 5.27 -29.79 -5.43
C ARG A 362 5.43 -28.27 -5.35
N TRP A 363 4.37 -27.54 -5.01
CA TRP A 363 4.45 -26.09 -4.89
C TRP A 363 5.39 -25.67 -3.75
N VAL A 364 5.32 -26.36 -2.60
CA VAL A 364 6.17 -26.09 -1.43
C VAL A 364 7.66 -26.25 -1.75
N GLU A 365 8.05 -27.12 -2.70
CA GLU A 365 9.45 -27.30 -3.13
C GLU A 365 10.12 -26.00 -3.60
N SER A 366 9.34 -25.03 -4.10
CA SER A 366 9.84 -23.76 -4.62
C SER A 366 9.31 -22.53 -3.87
N ALA A 367 8.48 -22.72 -2.85
CA ALA A 367 7.83 -21.62 -2.14
C ALA A 367 8.85 -20.65 -1.52
N ASP A 368 8.60 -19.35 -1.68
CA ASP A 368 9.39 -18.32 -1.01
C ASP A 368 9.00 -18.19 0.46
N GLU A 369 9.62 -17.25 1.18
CA GLU A 369 9.33 -16.99 2.59
C GLU A 369 7.85 -16.64 2.83
N PHE A 370 7.21 -15.98 1.85
CA PHE A 370 5.79 -15.64 1.88
C PHE A 370 4.90 -16.88 1.64
N GLY A 371 5.24 -17.71 0.67
CA GLY A 371 4.59 -18.98 0.38
C GLY A 371 4.67 -19.94 1.57
N MET A 372 5.83 -20.05 2.21
CA MET A 372 5.98 -20.87 3.42
C MET A 372 5.13 -20.37 4.59
N PHE A 373 4.98 -19.04 4.73
CA PHE A 373 4.02 -18.48 5.68
C PHE A 373 2.58 -18.91 5.36
N MET A 374 2.15 -18.83 4.11
CA MET A 374 0.81 -19.27 3.68
C MET A 374 0.59 -20.78 3.89
N PHE A 375 1.60 -21.59 3.62
CA PHE A 375 1.58 -23.03 3.86
C PHE A 375 1.43 -23.36 5.34
N ALA A 376 2.29 -22.78 6.18
CA ALA A 376 2.28 -23.01 7.62
C ALA A 376 0.95 -22.55 8.24
N MET A 377 0.47 -21.36 7.85
CA MET A 377 -0.82 -20.83 8.29
C MET A 377 -1.97 -21.79 7.92
N SER A 378 -2.05 -22.25 6.68
CA SER A 378 -3.09 -23.20 6.24
C SER A 378 -3.04 -24.50 7.05
N ASN A 379 -1.86 -25.09 7.23
CA ASN A 379 -1.71 -26.32 8.04
C ASN A 379 -2.09 -26.10 9.51
N MET A 380 -1.79 -24.95 10.10
CA MET A 380 -2.16 -24.65 11.48
C MET A 380 -3.65 -24.36 11.69
N ILE A 381 -4.36 -23.95 10.63
CA ILE A 381 -5.80 -23.69 10.66
C ILE A 381 -6.59 -24.97 10.39
N PHE A 382 -6.07 -25.86 9.54
CA PHE A 382 -6.80 -27.01 9.01
C PHE A 382 -6.26 -28.38 9.42
N GLY A 383 -5.03 -28.43 9.92
CA GLY A 383 -4.37 -29.67 10.37
C GLY A 383 -4.55 -29.97 11.86
N SER A 384 -5.46 -29.26 12.54
CA SER A 384 -5.81 -29.49 13.95
C SER A 384 -6.97 -30.47 14.09
#